data_AF-A0A846DLT7-F1
#
_entry.id   AF-A0A846DLT7-F1
#
_cell.length_a   1.000
_cell.length_b   1.000
_cell.length_c   1.000
_cell.angle_alpha   90.00
_cell.angle_beta   90.00
_cell.angle_gamma   90.00
#
_symmetry.space_group_name_H-M   'P 1'
#
loop_
_entity.id
_entity.type
_entity.pdbx_description
1 polymer ?
#
loop_
_entity_poly.entity_id
_entity_poly.type
_entity_poly.pdbx_seq_one_letter_code
_entity_poly.pdbx_strand_id
1 'polypeptide(L)'
;MKLISLTPAIALTLFILFMLYIPFKNDAYKKKIWLFPAALSLLFLLFSVQTVTNGGMFGFWTEHTRNLWGNQIWLDLLLAFGIGWSFAVPEAKTLGMRPIPWLVLILSTGSVGLLAMLARLLYLRENSGELE
;
A
#
# COMPACT_ATOMS: atom_id res chain seq x y z
N MET A 1 -0.25 -26.08 -5.16
CA MET A 1 0.97 -25.75 -5.95
C MET A 1 0.72 -24.71 -7.03
N LYS A 2 -0.24 -24.88 -7.95
CA LYS A 2 -0.47 -23.93 -9.07
C LYS A 2 -0.71 -22.47 -8.64
N LEU A 3 -1.48 -22.24 -7.56
CA LEU A 3 -1.82 -20.89 -7.11
C LEU A 3 -0.58 -20.09 -6.67
N ILE A 4 0.27 -20.65 -5.80
CA ILE A 4 1.49 -20.00 -5.29
C ILE A 4 2.45 -19.62 -6.43
N SER A 5 2.58 -20.46 -7.46
CA SER A 5 3.41 -20.16 -8.63
C SER A 5 2.80 -19.13 -9.59
N LEU A 6 1.47 -18.97 -9.59
CA LEU A 6 0.74 -18.04 -10.47
C LEU A 6 0.55 -16.66 -9.83
N THR A 7 0.48 -16.58 -8.49
CA THR A 7 0.23 -15.33 -7.77
C THR A 7 1.18 -14.20 -8.17
N PRO A 8 2.51 -14.40 -8.29
CA PRO A 8 3.42 -13.32 -8.67
C PRO A 8 3.14 -12.78 -10.09
N ALA A 9 2.86 -13.67 -11.04
CA ALA A 9 2.56 -13.28 -12.42
C ALA A 9 1.25 -12.49 -12.49
N ILE A 10 0.21 -12.96 -11.80
CA ILE A 10 -1.09 -12.27 -11.72
C ILE A 10 -0.92 -10.89 -11.07
N ALA A 11 -0.22 -10.82 -9.94
CA ALA A 11 0.03 -9.56 -9.25
C ALA A 11 0.81 -8.57 -10.13
N LEU A 12 1.85 -9.03 -10.83
CA LEU A 12 2.61 -8.22 -11.76
C LEU A 12 1.76 -7.70 -12.92
N THR A 13 0.94 -8.57 -13.53
CA THR A 13 0.03 -8.16 -14.61
C THR A 13 -0.96 -7.10 -14.12
N LEU A 14 -1.60 -7.31 -12.97
CA LEU A 14 -2.52 -6.33 -12.39
C LEU A 14 -1.82 -5.00 -12.06
N PHE A 15 -0.59 -5.07 -11.52
CA PHE A 15 0.21 -3.90 -11.20
C PHE A 15 0.59 -3.10 -12.45
N ILE A 16 1.04 -3.77 -13.53
CA ILE A 16 1.37 -3.12 -14.80
C ILE A 16 0.12 -2.48 -15.41
N LEU A 17 -1.00 -3.21 -15.45
CA LEU A 17 -2.26 -2.66 -15.95
C LEU A 17 -2.71 -1.44 -15.14
N PHE A 18 -2.52 -1.46 -13.81
CA PHE A 18 -2.82 -0.33 -12.94
C PHE A 18 -1.88 0.87 -13.20
N MET A 19 -0.57 0.64 -13.29
CA MET A 19 0.42 1.69 -13.59
C MET A 19 0.20 2.32 -14.96
N LEU A 20 -0.20 1.54 -15.95
CA LEU A 20 -0.57 2.04 -17.27
C LEU A 20 -1.98 2.65 -17.30
N TYR A 21 -2.83 2.41 -16.32
CA TYR A 21 -4.15 3.03 -16.28
C TYR A 21 -4.08 4.50 -15.83
N ILE A 22 -3.20 4.82 -14.87
CA ILE A 22 -3.10 6.15 -14.27
C ILE A 22 -2.73 7.25 -15.28
N PRO A 23 -1.65 7.15 -16.08
CA PRO A 23 -1.23 8.24 -16.96
C PRO A 23 -2.09 8.39 -18.23
N PHE A 24 -2.86 7.37 -18.59
CA PHE A 24 -3.74 7.40 -19.78
C PHE A 24 -5.15 7.87 -19.48
N LYS A 25 -5.46 8.18 -18.21
CA LYS A 25 -6.76 8.72 -17.81
C LYS A 25 -6.67 10.25 -17.75
N ASN A 26 -7.12 10.91 -18.82
CA ASN A 26 -7.24 12.36 -18.87
C ASN A 26 -8.19 12.88 -17.77
N ASP A 27 -7.70 13.89 -17.06
CA ASP A 27 -8.38 14.88 -16.23
C ASP A 27 -9.78 14.54 -15.73
N ALA A 28 -9.82 14.07 -14.47
CA ALA A 28 -10.71 14.56 -13.44
C ALA A 28 -10.27 13.89 -12.14
N TYR A 29 -9.94 14.67 -11.11
CA TYR A 29 -10.01 14.21 -9.73
C TYR A 29 -11.45 13.75 -9.48
N LYS A 30 -11.74 12.49 -9.78
CA LYS A 30 -13.09 11.95 -9.65
C LYS A 30 -13.38 11.79 -8.16
N LYS A 31 -14.57 12.24 -7.78
CA LYS A 31 -15.16 11.95 -6.47
C LYS A 31 -14.91 10.48 -6.12
N LYS A 32 -14.50 10.22 -4.88
CA LYS A 32 -14.24 8.90 -4.30
C LYS A 32 -12.98 8.17 -4.80
N ILE A 33 -11.97 8.86 -5.31
CA ILE A 33 -10.68 8.24 -5.66
C ILE A 33 -10.03 7.50 -4.48
N TRP A 34 -10.30 7.93 -3.25
CA TRP A 34 -9.87 7.28 -2.02
C TRP A 34 -10.42 5.86 -1.81
N LEU A 35 -11.52 5.48 -2.46
CA LEU A 35 -12.09 4.13 -2.34
C LEU A 35 -11.13 3.07 -2.86
N PHE A 36 -10.34 3.38 -3.89
CA PHE A 36 -9.44 2.43 -4.50
C PHE A 36 -8.33 1.96 -3.52
N PRO A 37 -7.50 2.85 -2.93
CA PRO A 37 -6.54 2.42 -1.93
C PRO A 37 -7.20 1.85 -0.66
N ALA A 38 -8.41 2.30 -0.30
CA ALA A 38 -9.16 1.70 0.82
C ALA A 38 -9.51 0.23 0.55
N ALA A 39 -10.03 -0.07 -0.64
CA ALA A 39 -10.37 -1.43 -1.05
C ALA A 39 -9.12 -2.32 -1.12
N LEU A 40 -8.01 -1.82 -1.68
CA LEU A 40 -6.74 -2.57 -1.68
C LEU A 40 -6.21 -2.82 -0.28
N SER A 41 -6.28 -1.83 0.62
CA SER A 41 -5.89 -1.99 2.03
C SER A 41 -6.71 -3.10 2.69
N LEU A 42 -8.04 -3.11 2.51
CA LEU A 42 -8.91 -4.13 3.08
C LEU A 42 -8.65 -5.52 2.50
N LEU A 43 -8.56 -5.64 1.17
CA LEU A 43 -8.31 -6.93 0.51
C LEU A 43 -6.96 -7.51 0.90
N PHE A 44 -5.92 -6.66 0.97
CA PHE A 44 -4.59 -7.09 1.37
C PHE A 44 -4.49 -7.40 2.87
N LEU A 45 -5.26 -6.71 3.72
CA LEU A 45 -5.39 -7.05 5.14
C LEU A 45 -6.02 -8.43 5.32
N LEU A 46 -7.12 -8.73 4.62
CA LEU A 46 -7.76 -10.04 4.67
C LEU A 46 -6.80 -11.15 4.23
N PHE A 47 -6.07 -10.92 3.13
CA PHE A 47 -5.03 -11.83 2.68
C PHE A 47 -3.94 -11.99 3.74
N SER A 48 -3.45 -10.90 4.34
CA SER A 48 -2.40 -10.91 5.37
C SER A 48 -2.81 -11.66 6.63
N VAL A 49 -4.06 -11.52 7.08
CA VAL A 49 -4.63 -12.29 8.19
C VAL A 49 -4.62 -13.79 7.86
N GLN A 50 -5.00 -14.15 6.62
CA GLN A 50 -4.91 -15.54 6.17
C GLN A 50 -3.46 -16.06 6.15
N THR A 51 -2.48 -15.25 5.72
CA THR A 51 -1.07 -15.66 5.72
C THR A 51 -0.54 -15.86 7.15
N VAL A 52 -0.88 -14.96 8.07
CA VAL A 52 -0.45 -15.04 9.48
C VAL A 52 -1.09 -16.25 10.18
N THR A 53 -2.36 -16.52 9.94
CA THR A 53 -3.05 -17.68 10.55
C THR A 53 -2.47 -19.02 10.09
N ASN A 54 -1.95 -19.11 8.87
CA ASN A 54 -1.37 -20.34 8.33
C ASN A 54 0.15 -20.46 8.51
N GLY A 55 0.88 -19.35 8.45
CA GLY A 55 2.36 -19.30 8.48
C GLY A 55 2.95 -18.80 9.81
N GLY A 56 2.12 -18.38 10.76
CA GLY A 56 2.53 -17.77 12.01
C GLY A 56 2.85 -16.28 11.90
N MET A 57 2.84 -15.58 13.04
CA MET A 57 3.06 -14.12 13.11
C MET A 57 4.41 -13.68 12.53
N PHE A 58 5.44 -14.52 12.64
CA PHE A 58 6.80 -14.24 12.17
C PHE A 58 7.18 -15.01 10.89
N GLY A 59 6.23 -15.66 10.21
CA GLY A 59 6.52 -16.45 9.01
C GLY A 59 7.18 -15.63 7.89
N PHE A 60 6.88 -14.33 7.80
CA PHE A 60 7.52 -13.43 6.85
C PHE A 60 9.03 -13.25 7.11
N TRP A 61 9.49 -13.32 8.36
CA TRP A 61 10.91 -13.08 8.69
C TRP A 61 11.79 -14.17 8.08
N THR A 62 11.35 -15.42 8.17
CA THR A 62 12.04 -16.56 7.57
C THR A 62 12.22 -16.39 6.06
N GLU A 63 11.22 -15.85 5.36
CA GLU A 63 11.32 -15.60 3.91
C GLU A 63 12.35 -14.52 3.57
N HIS A 64 12.45 -13.45 4.36
CA HIS A 64 13.43 -12.40 4.12
C HIS A 64 14.86 -12.88 4.40
N THR A 65 15.06 -13.76 5.37
CA THR A 65 16.39 -14.29 5.71
C THR A 65 16.82 -15.52 4.93
N ARG A 66 15.97 -16.04 4.04
CA ARG A 66 16.20 -17.32 3.35
C ARG A 66 17.38 -17.26 2.36
N ASN A 67 17.57 -16.13 1.69
CA ASN A 67 18.63 -15.92 0.70
C ASN A 67 18.75 -14.42 0.35
N LEU A 68 19.71 -14.08 -0.52
CA LEU A 68 19.94 -12.70 -0.96
C LEU A 68 18.77 -12.09 -1.72
N TRP A 69 17.95 -12.89 -2.43
CA TRP A 69 16.72 -12.38 -3.06
C TRP A 69 15.69 -11.96 -2.02
N GLY A 70 15.52 -12.71 -0.94
CA GLY A 70 14.67 -12.33 0.20
C GLY A 70 15.11 -10.99 0.81
N ASN A 71 16.41 -10.81 1.03
CA ASN A 71 16.96 -9.54 1.52
C ASN A 71 16.75 -8.40 0.52
N GLN A 72 16.98 -8.63 -0.77
CA GLN A 72 16.81 -7.59 -1.79
C GLN A 72 15.34 -7.13 -1.87
N ILE A 73 14.38 -8.06 -1.84
CA ILE A 73 12.94 -7.74 -1.81
C ILE A 73 12.60 -6.96 -0.55
N TRP A 74 13.14 -7.35 0.61
CA TRP A 74 12.92 -6.62 1.86
C TRP A 74 13.38 -5.16 1.77
N LEU A 75 14.60 -4.94 1.27
CA LEU A 75 15.17 -3.61 1.11
C LEU A 75 14.36 -2.77 0.12
N ASP A 76 13.93 -3.36 -1.00
CA ASP A 76 13.08 -2.69 -1.99
C ASP A 76 11.77 -2.21 -1.38
N LEU A 77 11.09 -3.05 -0.59
CA LEU A 77 9.85 -2.70 0.11
C LEU A 77 10.07 -1.55 1.11
N LEU A 78 11.16 -1.57 1.89
CA LEU A 78 11.49 -0.50 2.84
C LEU A 78 11.76 0.82 2.12
N LEU A 79 12.49 0.79 1.00
CA LEU A 79 12.76 1.97 0.17
C LEU A 79 11.47 2.52 -0.45
N ALA A 80 10.62 1.66 -1.00
CA ALA A 80 9.32 2.03 -1.56
C ALA A 80 8.42 2.69 -0.50
N PHE A 81 8.40 2.17 0.74
CA PHE A 81 7.70 2.81 1.85
C PHE A 81 8.31 4.17 2.21
N GLY A 82 9.63 4.28 2.24
CA GLY A 82 10.32 5.55 2.47
C GLY A 82 9.94 6.63 1.44
N ILE A 83 9.90 6.24 0.17
CA ILE A 83 9.47 7.12 -0.93
C ILE A 83 8.00 7.54 -0.74
N GLY A 84 7.09 6.57 -0.58
CA GLY A 84 5.67 6.86 -0.37
C GLY A 84 5.42 7.75 0.85
N TRP A 85 6.13 7.49 1.95
CA TRP A 85 6.09 8.30 3.17
C TRP A 85 6.58 9.73 2.94
N SER A 86 7.71 9.92 2.24
CA SER A 86 8.26 11.25 1.96
C SER A 86 7.31 12.13 1.13
N PHE A 87 6.52 11.54 0.24
CA PHE A 87 5.50 12.27 -0.53
C PHE A 87 4.21 12.48 0.26
N ALA A 88 3.76 11.46 1.01
CA ALA A 88 2.49 11.54 1.72
C ALA A 88 2.52 12.46 2.95
N VAL A 89 3.63 12.52 3.70
CA VAL A 89 3.69 13.23 4.98
C VAL A 89 3.49 14.74 4.88
N PRO A 90 4.17 15.48 3.97
CA PRO A 90 3.98 16.92 3.86
C PRO A 90 2.51 17.27 3.65
N GLU A 91 1.84 16.56 2.75
CA GLU A 91 0.45 16.81 2.41
C GLU A 91 -0.54 16.30 3.48
N ALA A 92 -0.24 15.16 4.12
CA ALA A 92 -1.02 14.71 5.27
C ALA A 92 -1.06 15.79 6.36
N LYS A 93 0.07 16.48 6.60
CA LYS A 93 0.15 17.57 7.59
C LYS A 93 -0.67 18.80 7.16
N THR A 94 -0.67 19.19 5.88
CA THR A 94 -1.48 20.34 5.41
C THR A 94 -2.97 20.07 5.57
N LEU A 95 -3.40 18.82 5.40
CA LEU A 95 -4.77 18.35 5.63
C LEU A 95 -5.08 18.04 7.11
N GLY A 96 -4.22 18.43 8.05
CA GLY A 96 -4.44 18.29 9.49
C GLY A 96 -4.29 16.87 10.05
N MET A 97 -3.77 15.92 9.27
CA MET A 97 -3.45 14.58 9.79
C MET A 97 -2.23 14.63 10.71
N ARG A 98 -2.26 13.83 11.78
CA ARG A 98 -1.10 13.57 12.64
C ARG A 98 -0.32 12.37 12.07
N PRO A 99 0.91 12.53 11.56
CA PRO A 99 1.60 11.42 10.88
C PRO A 99 2.00 10.25 11.80
N ILE A 100 2.31 10.51 13.08
CA ILE A 100 2.87 9.49 13.98
C ILE A 100 1.96 8.26 14.16
N PRO A 101 0.64 8.38 14.42
CA PRO A 101 -0.25 7.21 14.43
C PRO A 101 -0.22 6.39 13.13
N TRP A 102 -0.11 7.04 11.97
CA TRP A 102 -0.01 6.36 10.69
C TRP A 102 1.32 5.64 10.53
N LEU A 103 2.42 6.24 11.01
CA LEU A 103 3.72 5.57 11.02
C LEU A 103 3.68 4.28 11.83
N VAL A 104 3.06 4.30 13.02
CA VAL A 104 2.89 3.10 13.86
C VAL A 104 2.10 2.02 13.11
N LEU A 105 1.00 2.41 12.45
CA LEU A 105 0.21 1.48 11.64
C LEU A 105 1.01 0.88 10.48
N ILE A 106 1.78 1.71 9.76
CA ILE A 106 2.63 1.28 8.64
C ILE A 106 3.72 0.34 9.12
N LEU A 107 4.44 0.66 10.19
CA LEU A 107 5.49 -0.21 10.73
C LEU A 107 4.94 -1.56 11.22
N SER A 108 3.68 -1.58 11.66
CA SER A 108 3.04 -2.80 12.15
C SER A 108 2.43 -3.66 11.04
N THR A 109 2.06 -3.08 9.89
CA THR A 109 1.24 -3.74 8.86
C THR A 109 1.75 -3.59 7.43
N GLY A 110 2.87 -2.90 7.23
CA GLY A 110 3.44 -2.60 5.93
C GLY A 110 2.51 -1.78 5.04
N SER A 111 2.30 -2.27 3.81
CA SER A 111 1.53 -1.57 2.78
C SER A 111 0.05 -1.45 3.13
N VAL A 112 -0.51 -2.30 4.01
CA VAL A 112 -1.89 -2.15 4.50
C VAL A 112 -2.07 -0.78 5.13
N GLY A 113 -1.20 -0.41 6.07
CA GLY A 113 -1.22 0.88 6.74
C GLY A 113 -0.95 2.06 5.81
N LEU A 114 -0.03 1.88 4.85
CA LEU A 114 0.30 2.95 3.89
C LEU A 114 -0.86 3.21 2.92
N LEU A 115 -1.54 2.16 2.44
CA LEU A 115 -2.74 2.27 1.62
C LEU A 115 -3.91 2.89 2.41
N ALA A 116 -4.07 2.54 3.69
CA ALA A 116 -5.07 3.16 4.55
C ALA A 116 -4.79 4.66 4.76
N MET A 117 -3.53 5.03 4.98
CA MET A 117 -3.11 6.45 5.08
C MET A 117 -3.39 7.20 3.78
N LEU A 118 -3.02 6.63 2.63
CA LEU A 118 -3.28 7.22 1.32
C LEU A 118 -4.78 7.41 1.07
N ALA A 119 -5.61 6.42 1.41
CA ALA A 119 -7.06 6.54 1.32
C ALA A 119 -7.58 7.69 2.18
N ARG A 120 -7.13 7.83 3.43
CA ARG A 120 -7.52 8.94 4.29
C ARG A 120 -7.09 10.29 3.73
N LEU A 121 -5.87 10.39 3.22
CA LEU A 121 -5.32 11.61 2.64
C LEU A 121 -6.15 12.05 1.42
N LEU A 122 -6.45 11.13 0.50
CA LEU A 122 -7.29 11.41 -0.66
C LEU A 122 -8.73 11.79 -0.28
N TYR A 123 -9.30 11.14 0.76
CA TYR A 123 -10.61 11.50 1.29
C TYR A 123 -10.63 12.92 1.85
N LEU A 124 -9.59 13.31 2.60
CA LEU A 124 -9.51 14.65 3.16
C LEU A 124 -9.30 15.70 2.06
N ARG A 125 -8.46 15.42 1.07
CA ARG A 125 -8.26 16.30 -0.10
C ARG A 125 -9.55 16.53 -0.88
N GLU A 126 -10.38 15.48 -1.03
CA GLU A 126 -11.68 15.60 -1.68
C GLU A 126 -12.65 16.51 -0.90
N ASN A 127 -12.56 16.50 0.43
CA ASN A 127 -13.48 17.24 1.29
C ASN A 127 -12.92 18.57 1.83
N SER A 128 -11.68 18.94 1.51
CA SER A 128 -11.06 20.19 1.95
C SER A 128 -11.45 21.41 1.11
N GLY A 129 -12.24 21.22 0.04
CA GLY A 129 -12.64 22.30 -0.87
C GLY A 129 -11.56 22.74 -1.86
N GLU A 130 -10.39 22.11 -1.87
CA GLU A 130 -9.30 22.40 -2.85
C GLU A 130 -9.56 21.86 -4.27
N LEU A 131 -10.70 21.18 -4.48
CA LEU A 131 -11.12 20.62 -5.77
C LEU A 131 -12.40 21.27 -6.33
N GLU A 132 -12.88 22.37 -5.72
CA GLU A 132 -13.89 23.28 -6.30
C GLU A 132 -13.20 24.54 -6.85
#